data_AF-A0A9P3BPJ8-F1
#
_entry.id   AF-A0A9P3BPJ8-F1
#
_cell.length_a   1.000
_cell.length_b   1.000
_cell.length_c   1.000
_cell.angle_alpha   90.00
_cell.angle_beta   90.00
_cell.angle_gamma   90.00
#
_symmetry.space_group_name_H-M   'P 1'
#
loop_
_entity.id
_entity.type
_entity.pdbx_description
1 polymer ?
#
loop_
_entity_poly.entity_id
_entity_poly.type
_entity_poly.pdbx_seq_one_letter_code
_entity_poly.pdbx_strand_id
1 'polypeptide(L)'
;MAPRLWMLTTYSSSNIYPLHFQKAKGREIIISEYPRFHLTWKYSQIFIKPLPKYMLSFTFWDNLLVSARSPLESHDREELLQAATGLLRTYYYLVQYESDFRVAQSTGLLPQDITWHGFSNFIAEAQFIHDRDVAPRYHYGEIRLTRLNFYSKLFLHRSQYEWGRPQYSDYFNRFYGHILFVFAMLSLLLSAMQVELASESLVADVWMPTWYIFRYVSVVCIFVLALTALSILVTLIAMISNEWVYAIRSMKRKRVTPDASLE
;
A
#
# COMPACT_ATOMS: atom_id res chain seq x y z
N MET A 1 -6.28 -16.51 -2.91
CA MET A 1 -5.62 -15.29 -3.43
C MET A 1 -4.32 -15.60 -4.16
N ALA A 2 -3.49 -16.51 -3.63
CA ALA A 2 -2.20 -16.87 -4.20
C ALA A 2 -2.12 -17.32 -5.69
N PRO A 3 -3.09 -18.07 -6.27
CA PRO A 3 -2.91 -18.61 -7.63
C PRO A 3 -2.89 -17.57 -8.75
N ARG A 4 -3.19 -16.28 -8.47
CA ARG A 4 -3.18 -15.19 -9.46
C ARG A 4 -2.10 -14.14 -9.22
N LEU A 5 -1.23 -14.33 -8.22
CA LEU A 5 -0.20 -13.35 -7.86
C LEU A 5 0.99 -13.33 -8.84
N TRP A 6 1.21 -14.39 -9.61
CA TRP A 6 2.30 -14.48 -10.62
C TRP A 6 2.24 -13.40 -11.70
N MET A 7 1.07 -12.84 -11.97
CA MET A 7 0.91 -11.73 -12.92
C MET A 7 1.32 -10.37 -12.35
N LEU A 8 1.53 -10.26 -11.02
CA LEU A 8 1.62 -8.99 -10.30
C LEU A 8 3.01 -8.69 -9.77
N THR A 9 3.77 -9.74 -9.49
CA THR A 9 5.06 -9.70 -8.80
C THR A 9 5.96 -10.78 -9.36
N THR A 10 7.27 -10.58 -9.26
CA THR A 10 8.25 -11.62 -9.56
C THR A 10 7.90 -12.88 -8.78
N TYR A 11 7.69 -14.00 -9.49
CA TYR A 11 7.47 -15.32 -8.90
C TYR A 11 8.81 -15.81 -8.32
N SER A 12 9.17 -15.26 -7.18
CA SER A 12 10.42 -15.53 -6.49
C SER A 12 10.20 -15.34 -5.00
N SER A 13 10.37 -16.45 -4.28
CA SER A 13 10.35 -16.48 -2.82
C SER A 13 11.56 -15.80 -2.20
N SER A 14 12.67 -15.69 -2.95
CA SER A 14 13.89 -15.00 -2.55
C SER A 14 13.89 -13.50 -2.81
N ASN A 15 12.86 -12.95 -3.47
CA ASN A 15 12.72 -11.50 -3.68
C ASN A 15 12.21 -10.78 -2.41
N ILE A 16 13.00 -10.89 -1.35
CA ILE A 16 12.78 -10.30 -0.03
C ILE A 16 14.10 -9.64 0.37
N TYR A 17 14.06 -8.34 0.60
CA TYR A 17 15.25 -7.59 1.00
C TYR A 17 15.42 -7.61 2.52
N PRO A 18 16.66 -7.76 3.02
CA PRO A 18 16.95 -7.67 4.45
C PRO A 18 16.52 -6.35 5.09
N LEU A 19 16.26 -6.34 6.39
CA LEU A 19 15.67 -5.20 7.11
C LEU A 19 16.51 -3.91 7.04
N HIS A 20 17.84 -4.01 7.12
CA HIS A 20 18.73 -2.87 6.96
C HIS A 20 18.60 -2.27 5.55
N PHE A 21 18.40 -3.10 4.53
CA PHE A 21 18.22 -2.67 3.15
C PHE A 21 16.83 -2.07 2.93
N GLN A 22 15.80 -2.52 3.66
CA GLN A 22 14.50 -1.83 3.68
C GLN A 22 14.67 -0.37 4.16
N LYS A 23 15.44 -0.17 5.24
CA LYS A 23 15.76 1.18 5.73
C LYS A 23 16.56 1.98 4.70
N ALA A 24 17.53 1.37 4.03
CA ALA A 24 18.29 2.03 2.96
C ALA A 24 17.40 2.46 1.78
N LYS A 25 16.32 1.73 1.50
CA LYS A 25 15.29 2.13 0.52
C LYS A 25 14.35 3.23 0.99
N GLY A 26 14.54 3.76 2.21
CA GLY A 26 13.65 4.73 2.82
C GLY A 26 12.29 4.13 3.22
N ARG A 27 12.23 2.82 3.48
CA ARG A 27 11.01 2.16 3.94
C ARG A 27 10.99 2.08 5.47
N GLU A 28 9.90 2.57 6.03
CA GLU A 28 9.48 2.36 7.41
C GLU A 28 8.85 0.98 7.56
N ILE A 29 9.24 0.27 8.62
CA ILE A 29 8.72 -1.06 8.95
C ILE A 29 7.48 -0.89 9.83
N ILE A 30 6.33 -1.33 9.32
CA ILE A 30 5.06 -1.28 10.03
C ILE A 30 4.64 -2.71 10.42
N ILE A 31 4.36 -2.89 11.72
CA ILE A 31 3.82 -4.15 12.23
C ILE A 31 2.41 -4.39 11.68
N SER A 32 2.16 -5.59 11.17
CA SER A 32 0.82 -6.03 10.77
C SER A 32 0.54 -7.47 11.16
N GLU A 33 -0.45 -7.70 12.03
CA GLU A 33 -0.80 -9.07 12.45
C GLU A 33 -1.48 -9.90 11.37
N TYR A 34 -2.03 -9.25 10.34
CA TYR A 34 -2.74 -9.95 9.27
C TYR A 34 -1.75 -10.62 8.30
N PRO A 35 -1.75 -11.97 8.17
CA PRO A 35 -0.82 -12.69 7.29
C PRO A 35 -0.89 -12.25 5.82
N ARG A 36 -2.07 -11.75 5.41
CA ARG A 36 -2.34 -11.25 4.06
C ARG A 36 -1.46 -10.04 3.68
N PHE A 37 -1.08 -9.22 4.66
CA PHE A 37 -0.27 -8.01 4.45
C PHE A 37 1.22 -8.22 4.68
N HIS A 38 1.63 -9.37 5.21
CA HIS A 38 3.05 -9.69 5.39
C HIS A 38 3.80 -9.51 4.05
N LEU A 39 4.89 -8.75 4.06
CA LEU A 39 5.72 -8.37 2.90
C LEU A 39 4.98 -7.55 1.82
N THR A 40 3.89 -6.87 2.17
CA THR A 40 3.29 -5.88 1.27
C THR A 40 3.87 -4.51 1.55
N TRP A 41 4.08 -3.68 0.51
CA TRP A 41 4.61 -2.33 0.69
C TRP A 41 3.82 -1.28 -0.10
N LYS A 42 3.71 -0.08 0.47
CA LYS A 42 3.00 1.08 -0.10
C LYS A 42 3.81 2.34 0.20
N TYR A 43 4.15 3.10 -0.83
CA TYR A 43 5.00 4.30 -0.69
C TYR A 43 6.31 3.97 0.05
N SER A 44 6.56 4.64 1.17
CA SER A 44 7.70 4.45 2.07
C SER A 44 7.39 3.50 3.23
N GLN A 45 6.38 2.63 3.14
CA GLN A 45 6.01 1.72 4.23
C GLN A 45 6.02 0.27 3.75
N ILE A 46 6.57 -0.63 4.56
CA ILE A 46 6.49 -2.08 4.39
C ILE A 46 5.82 -2.73 5.60
N PHE A 47 4.84 -3.58 5.33
CA PHE A 47 4.08 -4.31 6.34
C PHE A 47 4.71 -5.66 6.60
N ILE A 48 5.09 -5.90 7.84
CA ILE A 48 5.72 -7.15 8.25
C ILE A 48 4.97 -7.69 9.47
N LYS A 49 4.57 -8.97 9.38
CA LYS A 49 4.01 -9.70 10.52
C LYS A 49 5.12 -10.03 11.53
N PRO A 50 4.98 -9.66 12.81
CA PRO A 50 5.91 -10.06 13.86
C PRO A 50 6.01 -11.59 13.95
N LEU A 51 7.19 -12.08 14.31
CA LEU A 51 7.36 -13.51 14.57
C LEU A 51 6.82 -13.82 15.97
N PRO A 52 5.73 -14.61 16.08
CA PRO A 52 5.15 -14.91 17.38
C PRO A 52 6.12 -15.71 18.26
N LYS A 53 6.17 -15.42 19.56
CA LYS A 53 7.08 -16.11 20.51
C LYS A 53 6.96 -17.63 20.47
N TYR A 54 5.74 -18.16 20.34
CA TYR A 54 5.51 -19.60 20.30
C TYR A 54 6.17 -20.27 19.09
N MET A 55 6.40 -19.55 17.98
CA MET A 55 7.08 -20.11 16.82
C MET A 55 8.57 -20.37 17.06
N LEU A 56 9.15 -19.77 18.10
CA LEU A 56 10.51 -20.03 18.55
C LEU A 56 10.59 -21.19 19.56
N SER A 57 9.45 -21.74 19.98
CA SER A 57 9.40 -22.81 20.97
C SER A 57 9.35 -24.18 20.31
N PHE A 58 10.30 -25.06 20.66
CA PHE A 58 10.29 -26.45 20.22
C PHE A 58 8.98 -27.17 20.59
N THR A 59 8.46 -26.92 21.80
CA THR A 59 7.23 -27.56 22.29
C THR A 59 6.00 -27.23 21.46
N PHE A 60 5.97 -26.06 20.82
CA PHE A 60 4.89 -25.69 19.91
C PHE A 60 4.94 -26.53 18.64
N TRP A 61 6.12 -26.65 18.02
CA TRP A 61 6.32 -27.43 16.81
C TRP A 61 6.04 -28.91 17.04
N ASP A 62 6.62 -29.48 18.10
CA ASP A 62 6.47 -30.90 18.40
C ASP A 62 5.01 -31.26 18.70
N ASN A 63 4.37 -30.56 19.64
CA ASN A 63 3.02 -30.95 20.09
C ASN A 63 1.91 -30.60 19.10
N LEU A 64 2.00 -29.47 18.39
CA LEU A 64 0.90 -28.97 17.56
C LEU A 64 1.06 -29.34 16.08
N LEU A 65 2.29 -29.33 15.56
CA LEU A 65 2.53 -29.41 14.11
C LEU A 65 3.08 -30.78 13.66
N VAL A 66 3.96 -31.38 14.45
CA VAL A 66 4.69 -32.61 14.06
C VAL A 66 4.07 -33.87 14.66
N SER A 67 3.66 -33.82 15.93
CA SER A 67 3.20 -35.01 16.66
C SER A 67 1.92 -35.60 16.07
N ALA A 68 1.88 -36.94 16.02
CA ALA A 68 0.70 -37.72 15.70
C ALA A 68 -0.45 -37.52 16.70
N ARG A 69 -0.14 -37.01 17.90
CA ARG A 69 -1.11 -36.70 18.97
C ARG A 69 -1.58 -35.24 18.94
N SER A 70 -1.31 -34.51 17.86
CA SER A 70 -1.78 -33.13 17.72
C SER A 70 -3.31 -33.07 17.88
N PRO A 71 -3.85 -32.07 18.60
CA PRO A 71 -5.29 -31.89 18.74
C PRO A 71 -5.96 -31.36 17.46
N LEU A 72 -5.16 -31.00 16.43
CA LEU A 72 -5.67 -30.44 15.18
C LEU A 72 -6.05 -31.54 14.19
N GLU A 73 -7.07 -31.28 13.39
CA GLU A 73 -7.38 -32.11 12.23
C GLU A 73 -6.22 -32.11 11.25
N SER A 74 -6.03 -33.23 10.52
CA SER A 74 -4.91 -33.41 9.60
C SER A 74 -4.78 -32.29 8.56
N HIS A 75 -5.92 -31.79 8.04
CA HIS A 75 -5.96 -30.73 7.05
C HIS A 75 -5.53 -29.38 7.63
N ASP A 76 -6.13 -28.97 8.74
CA ASP A 76 -5.79 -27.71 9.44
C ASP A 76 -4.34 -27.71 9.91
N ARG A 77 -3.83 -28.86 10.36
CA ARG A 77 -2.44 -29.03 10.75
C ARG A 77 -1.50 -28.81 9.57
N GLU A 78 -1.82 -29.35 8.41
CA GLU A 78 -1.01 -29.17 7.19
C GLU A 78 -1.02 -27.70 6.74
N GLU A 79 -2.19 -27.05 6.70
CA GLU A 79 -2.27 -25.63 6.35
C GLU A 79 -1.49 -24.75 7.34
N LEU A 80 -1.59 -25.02 8.64
CA LEU A 80 -0.87 -24.29 9.67
C LEU A 80 0.65 -24.50 9.56
N LEU A 81 1.09 -25.74 9.32
CA LEU A 81 2.49 -26.07 9.09
C LEU A 81 3.04 -25.31 7.88
N GLN A 82 2.32 -25.33 6.75
CA GLN A 82 2.68 -24.61 5.53
C GLN A 82 2.73 -23.08 5.73
N ALA A 83 1.84 -22.53 6.56
CA ALA A 83 1.82 -21.11 6.88
C ALA A 83 2.97 -20.70 7.82
N ALA A 84 3.27 -21.53 8.82
CA ALA A 84 4.33 -21.29 9.80
C ALA A 84 5.72 -21.43 9.17
N THR A 85 5.97 -22.48 8.40
CA THR A 85 7.23 -22.66 7.64
C THR A 85 7.43 -21.53 6.64
N GLY A 86 6.37 -21.11 5.94
CA GLY A 86 6.40 -19.96 5.05
C GLY A 86 6.82 -18.67 5.75
N LEU A 87 6.31 -18.41 6.96
CA LEU A 87 6.71 -17.24 7.76
C LEU A 87 8.15 -17.35 8.27
N LEU A 88 8.62 -18.53 8.70
CA LEU A 88 10.03 -18.70 9.09
C LEU A 88 10.97 -18.41 7.92
N ARG A 89 10.62 -18.91 6.74
CA ARG A 89 11.41 -18.69 5.53
C ARG A 89 11.52 -17.20 5.18
N THR A 90 10.47 -16.42 5.38
CA THR A 90 10.58 -14.96 5.14
C THR A 90 11.52 -14.29 6.14
N TYR A 91 11.51 -14.73 7.40
CA TYR A 91 12.43 -14.21 8.42
C TYR A 91 13.90 -14.56 8.13
N TYR A 92 14.19 -15.69 7.50
CA TYR A 92 15.52 -16.01 6.99
C TYR A 92 16.03 -14.96 6.00
N TYR A 93 15.18 -14.51 5.06
CA TYR A 93 15.56 -13.46 4.11
C TYR A 93 15.56 -12.05 4.71
N LEU A 94 14.68 -11.78 5.68
CA LEU A 94 14.60 -10.47 6.34
C LEU A 94 15.78 -10.22 7.28
N VAL A 95 16.27 -11.25 7.96
CA VAL A 95 17.28 -11.15 9.02
C VAL A 95 18.53 -11.94 8.63
N GLN A 96 19.40 -11.33 7.83
CA GLN A 96 20.65 -11.96 7.36
C GLN A 96 21.85 -11.58 8.22
N TYR A 97 21.86 -10.36 8.76
CA TYR A 97 22.96 -9.82 9.54
C TYR A 97 22.52 -9.45 10.96
N GLU A 98 23.47 -9.33 11.88
CA GLU A 98 23.19 -8.89 13.25
C GLU A 98 22.57 -7.48 13.29
N SER A 99 22.92 -6.62 12.32
CA SER A 99 22.25 -5.32 12.16
C SER A 99 20.76 -5.46 11.86
N ASP A 100 20.37 -6.44 11.04
CA ASP A 100 18.95 -6.74 10.77
C ASP A 100 18.25 -7.24 12.03
N PHE A 101 18.93 -8.09 12.80
CA PHE A 101 18.40 -8.63 14.04
C PHE A 101 18.09 -7.52 15.06
N ARG A 102 19.03 -6.58 15.24
CA ARG A 102 18.82 -5.40 16.10
C ARG A 102 17.67 -4.52 15.58
N VAL A 103 17.55 -4.36 14.25
CA VAL A 103 16.41 -3.67 13.65
C VAL A 103 15.11 -4.39 13.99
N ALA A 104 15.04 -5.71 13.78
CA ALA A 104 13.86 -6.52 14.04
C ALA A 104 13.41 -6.43 15.51
N GLN A 105 14.34 -6.46 16.46
CA GLN A 105 14.04 -6.23 17.88
C GLN A 105 13.54 -4.81 18.12
N SER A 106 14.25 -3.79 17.62
CA SER A 106 13.86 -2.38 17.81
C SER A 106 12.48 -2.04 17.26
N THR A 107 12.05 -2.72 16.19
CA THR A 107 10.74 -2.54 15.55
C THR A 107 9.69 -3.51 16.09
N GLY A 108 9.98 -4.32 17.11
CA GLY A 108 9.03 -5.27 17.70
C GLY A 108 8.65 -6.46 16.80
N LEU A 109 9.44 -6.75 15.76
CA LEU A 109 9.25 -7.93 14.90
C LEU A 109 9.75 -9.21 15.56
N LEU A 110 10.81 -9.08 16.36
CA LEU A 110 11.37 -10.16 17.16
C LEU A 110 11.25 -9.86 18.66
N PRO A 111 11.12 -10.90 19.50
CA PRO A 111 11.17 -10.75 20.94
C PRO A 111 12.53 -10.18 21.42
N GLN A 112 12.52 -9.46 22.53
CA GLN A 112 13.73 -8.85 23.13
C GLN A 112 14.57 -9.86 23.94
N ASP A 113 13.96 -10.98 24.34
CA ASP A 113 14.50 -12.04 25.18
C ASP A 113 15.39 -13.04 24.45
N ILE A 114 15.58 -12.89 23.13
CA ILE A 114 16.39 -13.78 22.31
C ILE A 114 17.74 -13.16 21.94
N THR A 115 18.77 -14.00 21.82
CA THR A 115 20.12 -13.58 21.40
C THR A 115 20.31 -13.78 19.90
N TRP A 116 21.20 -12.98 19.29
CA TRP A 116 21.58 -13.14 17.88
C TRP A 116 22.08 -14.56 17.59
N HIS A 117 22.98 -15.10 18.40
CA HIS A 117 23.51 -16.44 18.20
C HIS A 117 22.41 -17.51 18.19
N GLY A 118 21.52 -17.50 19.18
CA GLY A 118 20.41 -18.46 19.25
C GLY A 118 19.47 -18.34 18.05
N PHE A 119 19.10 -17.11 17.68
CA PHE A 119 18.24 -16.87 16.53
C PHE A 119 18.90 -17.25 15.21
N SER A 120 20.18 -16.93 15.02
CA SER A 120 20.94 -17.23 13.78
C SER A 120 21.04 -18.72 13.53
N ASN A 121 21.30 -19.53 14.58
CA ASN A 121 21.32 -20.99 14.48
C ASN A 121 19.92 -21.54 14.16
N PHE A 122 18.88 -21.01 14.82
CA PHE A 122 17.51 -21.43 14.57
C PHE A 122 17.04 -21.11 13.15
N ILE A 123 17.27 -19.89 12.68
CA ILE A 123 16.77 -19.43 11.38
C ILE A 123 17.58 -20.00 10.21
N ALA A 124 18.82 -20.45 10.44
CA ALA A 124 19.64 -21.07 9.41
C ALA A 124 18.97 -22.32 8.81
N GLU A 125 18.21 -23.08 9.60
CA GLU A 125 17.46 -24.26 9.10
C GLU A 125 16.37 -23.87 8.09
N ALA A 126 15.85 -22.65 8.16
CA ALA A 126 14.81 -22.18 7.24
C ALA A 126 15.32 -21.98 5.80
N GLN A 127 16.65 -22.02 5.56
CA GLN A 127 17.23 -21.99 4.21
C GLN A 127 16.81 -23.19 3.35
N PHE A 128 16.47 -24.32 3.99
CA PHE A 128 16.12 -25.57 3.30
C PHE A 128 14.62 -25.68 3.00
N ILE A 129 13.82 -24.65 3.30
CA ILE A 129 12.37 -24.65 3.08
C ILE A 129 12.08 -24.28 1.61
N HIS A 130 11.52 -25.23 0.86
CA HIS A 130 11.21 -25.05 -0.56
C HIS A 130 9.78 -24.53 -0.77
N ASP A 131 9.46 -24.08 -1.98
CA ASP A 131 8.11 -23.58 -2.31
C ASP A 131 7.02 -24.65 -2.15
N ARG A 132 7.34 -25.94 -2.28
CA ARG A 132 6.40 -27.05 -2.04
C ARG A 132 5.99 -27.20 -0.58
N ASP A 133 6.79 -26.72 0.36
CA ASP A 133 6.60 -26.95 1.80
C ASP A 133 5.78 -25.83 2.46
N VAL A 134 5.45 -24.78 1.70
CA VAL A 134 4.86 -23.55 2.23
C VAL A 134 3.55 -23.21 1.55
N ALA A 135 2.74 -22.41 2.27
CA ALA A 135 1.47 -21.96 1.72
C ALA A 135 1.72 -21.10 0.46
N PRO A 136 0.87 -21.19 -0.59
CA PRO A 136 1.10 -20.52 -1.87
C PRO A 136 1.31 -18.99 -1.81
N ARG A 137 0.91 -18.32 -0.72
CA ARG A 137 1.21 -16.89 -0.50
C ARG A 137 2.71 -16.63 -0.41
N TYR A 138 3.48 -17.54 0.19
CA TYR A 138 4.91 -17.36 0.46
C TYR A 138 5.81 -17.67 -0.74
N HIS A 139 5.26 -18.17 -1.84
CA HIS A 139 5.96 -18.27 -3.14
C HIS A 139 6.35 -16.89 -3.69
N TYR A 140 5.69 -15.85 -3.19
CA TYR A 140 5.89 -14.47 -3.58
C TYR A 140 6.55 -13.72 -2.42
N GLY A 141 7.70 -13.10 -2.67
CA GLY A 141 8.34 -12.19 -1.73
C GLY A 141 7.57 -10.88 -1.56
N GLU A 142 8.25 -9.76 -1.80
CA GLU A 142 7.67 -8.43 -1.60
C GLU A 142 6.63 -8.06 -2.67
N ILE A 143 5.45 -7.63 -2.22
CA ILE A 143 4.33 -7.27 -3.09
C ILE A 143 3.99 -5.79 -2.94
N ARG A 144 3.95 -5.05 -4.05
CA ARG A 144 3.49 -3.66 -4.03
C ARG A 144 1.98 -3.60 -3.85
N LEU A 145 1.53 -3.04 -2.71
CA LEU A 145 0.12 -2.97 -2.33
C LEU A 145 -0.72 -2.18 -3.33
N THR A 146 -0.15 -1.14 -3.96
CA THR A 146 -0.87 -0.34 -4.97
C THR A 146 -1.21 -1.16 -6.21
N ARG A 147 -0.33 -2.08 -6.64
CA ARG A 147 -0.63 -3.02 -7.73
C ARG A 147 -1.66 -4.03 -7.28
N LEU A 148 -1.48 -4.58 -6.08
CA LEU A 148 -2.42 -5.55 -5.53
C LEU A 148 -3.86 -4.99 -5.46
N ASN A 149 -4.05 -3.75 -5.00
CA ASN A 149 -5.36 -3.08 -4.96
C ASN A 149 -5.95 -2.83 -6.36
N PHE A 150 -5.12 -2.44 -7.32
CA PHE A 150 -5.58 -2.19 -8.69
C PHE A 150 -6.14 -3.48 -9.32
N TYR A 151 -5.38 -4.57 -9.20
CA TYR A 151 -5.76 -5.85 -9.80
C TYR A 151 -6.78 -6.63 -8.97
N SER A 152 -6.89 -6.40 -7.66
CA SER A 152 -7.97 -6.99 -6.87
C SER A 152 -9.34 -6.48 -7.31
N LYS A 153 -9.44 -5.21 -7.73
CA LYS A 153 -10.67 -4.65 -8.29
C LYS A 153 -11.04 -5.35 -9.60
N LEU A 154 -10.05 -5.68 -10.43
CA LEU A 154 -10.25 -6.25 -11.77
C LEU A 154 -10.53 -7.77 -11.74
N PHE A 155 -9.81 -8.52 -10.90
CA PHE A 155 -9.86 -9.99 -10.90
C PHE A 155 -10.64 -10.61 -9.74
N LEU A 156 -10.80 -9.90 -8.61
CA LEU A 156 -11.35 -10.48 -7.38
C LEU A 156 -12.74 -9.93 -7.02
N HIS A 157 -13.30 -9.00 -7.81
CA HIS A 157 -14.60 -8.34 -7.54
C HIS A 157 -14.74 -7.83 -6.08
N ARG A 158 -13.62 -7.61 -5.40
CA ARG A 158 -13.54 -7.15 -4.01
C ARG A 158 -12.92 -5.75 -4.04
N SER A 159 -13.74 -4.77 -3.65
CA SER A 159 -13.45 -3.34 -3.80
C SER A 159 -12.21 -2.86 -3.03
N GLN A 160 -11.84 -3.52 -1.92
CA GLN A 160 -10.84 -2.97 -1.00
C GLN A 160 -9.93 -4.06 -0.44
N TYR A 161 -8.66 -4.04 -0.83
CA TYR A 161 -7.57 -4.66 -0.08
C TYR A 161 -6.82 -3.61 0.76
N GLU A 162 -7.45 -2.45 0.99
CA GLU A 162 -6.85 -1.28 1.63
C GLU A 162 -6.89 -1.38 3.16
N TRP A 163 -5.72 -1.58 3.76
CA TRP A 163 -5.43 -1.09 5.11
C TRP A 163 -4.94 0.35 4.97
N GLY A 164 -5.66 1.27 5.60
CA GLY A 164 -5.48 2.72 5.45
C GLY A 164 -6.37 3.30 4.35
N ARG A 165 -7.45 3.98 4.75
CA ARG A 165 -8.26 4.79 3.83
C ARG A 165 -7.31 5.76 3.11
N PRO A 166 -7.46 6.01 1.79
CA PRO A 166 -6.75 7.11 1.16
C PRO A 166 -7.09 8.38 1.94
N GLN A 167 -6.13 8.90 2.71
CA GLN A 167 -6.27 10.18 3.37
C GLN A 167 -6.45 11.19 2.25
N TYR A 168 -7.52 11.99 2.29
CA TYR A 168 -7.83 12.96 1.23
C TYR A 168 -6.60 13.80 0.86
N SER A 169 -5.78 14.15 1.85
CA SER A 169 -4.52 14.87 1.68
C SER A 169 -3.59 14.21 0.66
N ASP A 170 -3.36 12.91 0.73
CA ASP A 170 -2.30 12.25 -0.07
C ASP A 170 -2.65 12.23 -1.56
N TYR A 171 -3.93 12.11 -1.88
CA TYR A 171 -4.42 12.17 -3.26
C TYR A 171 -4.30 13.60 -3.82
N PHE A 172 -4.81 14.59 -3.08
CA PHE A 172 -4.80 15.99 -3.55
C PHE A 172 -3.40 16.59 -3.58
N ASN A 173 -2.54 16.28 -2.61
CA ASN A 173 -1.20 16.86 -2.50
C ASN A 173 -0.29 16.50 -3.69
N ARG A 174 -0.51 15.33 -4.30
CA ARG A 174 0.24 14.90 -5.50
C ARG A 174 -0.05 15.76 -6.74
N PHE A 175 -1.26 16.28 -6.87
CA PHE A 175 -1.68 17.07 -8.03
C PHE A 175 -1.68 18.58 -7.75
N TYR A 176 -1.72 18.97 -6.48
CA TYR A 176 -1.82 20.36 -6.04
C TYR A 176 -0.71 21.25 -6.62
N GLY A 177 0.54 20.78 -6.64
CA GLY A 177 1.66 21.53 -7.23
C GLY A 177 1.50 21.81 -8.72
N HIS A 178 1.05 20.82 -9.50
CA HIS A 178 0.82 20.99 -10.93
C HIS A 178 -0.37 21.93 -11.22
N ILE A 179 -1.44 21.83 -10.42
CA ILE A 179 -2.62 22.69 -10.56
C ILE A 179 -2.25 24.15 -10.25
N LEU A 180 -1.52 24.40 -9.16
CA LEU A 180 -1.06 25.74 -8.80
C LEU A 180 -0.14 26.34 -9.87
N PHE A 181 0.75 25.53 -10.45
CA PHE A 181 1.63 25.99 -11.53
C PHE A 181 0.85 26.44 -12.77
N VAL A 182 -0.12 25.63 -13.23
CA VAL A 182 -0.97 25.99 -14.38
C VAL A 182 -1.83 27.21 -14.05
N PHE A 183 -2.40 27.27 -12.86
CA PHE A 183 -3.18 28.42 -12.40
C PHE A 183 -2.35 29.71 -12.38
N ALA A 184 -1.14 29.67 -11.81
CA ALA A 184 -0.24 30.82 -11.74
C ALA A 184 0.18 31.30 -13.14
N MET A 185 0.52 30.37 -14.04
CA MET A 185 0.89 30.69 -15.42
C MET A 185 -0.27 31.34 -16.18
N LEU A 186 -1.49 30.77 -16.09
CA LEU A 186 -2.68 31.32 -16.75
C LEU A 186 -3.10 32.66 -16.14
N SER A 187 -3.00 32.81 -14.81
CA SER A 187 -3.29 34.08 -14.12
C SER A 187 -2.30 35.17 -14.54
N LEU A 188 -1.01 34.84 -14.69
CA LEU A 188 0.01 35.77 -15.17
C LEU A 188 -0.25 36.20 -16.62
N LEU A 189 -0.58 35.25 -17.51
CA LEU A 189 -0.94 35.54 -18.90
C LEU A 189 -2.16 36.44 -18.99
N LEU A 190 -3.22 36.14 -18.24
CA LEU A 190 -4.45 36.95 -18.20
C LEU A 190 -4.17 38.36 -17.64
N SER A 191 -3.29 38.48 -16.63
CA SER A 191 -2.92 39.77 -16.05
C SER A 191 -2.09 40.61 -17.03
N ALA A 192 -1.13 40.00 -17.74
CA ALA A 192 -0.36 40.68 -18.78
C ALA A 192 -1.26 41.20 -19.91
N MET A 193 -2.26 40.41 -20.33
CA MET A 193 -3.26 40.83 -21.31
C MET A 193 -4.12 41.98 -20.82
N GLN A 194 -4.49 42.02 -19.53
CA GLN A 194 -5.23 43.15 -18.95
C GLN A 194 -4.41 44.45 -19.00
N VAL A 195 -3.11 44.37 -18.74
CA VAL A 195 -2.19 45.52 -18.81
C VAL A 195 -2.05 46.03 -20.25
N GLU A 196 -1.90 45.12 -21.22
CA GLU A 196 -1.79 45.48 -22.64
C GLU A 196 -3.08 46.15 -23.16
N LEU A 197 -4.25 45.57 -22.90
CA LEU A 197 -5.55 46.15 -23.28
C LEU A 197 -5.77 47.52 -22.64
N ALA A 198 -5.33 47.72 -21.39
CA ALA A 198 -5.38 49.02 -20.75
C ALA A 198 -4.44 50.03 -21.43
N SER A 199 -3.27 49.59 -21.91
CA SER A 199 -2.30 50.44 -22.61
C SER A 199 -2.73 50.83 -24.03
N GLU A 200 -3.42 49.95 -24.76
CA GLU A 200 -3.96 50.25 -26.11
C GLU A 200 -4.97 51.40 -26.09
N SER A 201 -5.73 51.57 -24.99
CA SER A 201 -6.66 52.70 -24.83
C SER A 201 -5.98 54.08 -24.85
N LEU A 202 -4.66 54.13 -24.72
CA LEU A 202 -3.85 55.36 -24.73
C LEU A 202 -3.17 55.62 -26.08
N VAL A 203 -3.10 54.64 -26.99
CA VAL A 203 -2.37 54.74 -28.28
C VAL A 203 -3.29 54.25 -29.41
N ALA A 204 -4.16 55.13 -29.89
CA ALA A 204 -5.35 54.77 -30.66
C ALA A 204 -5.12 54.21 -32.09
N ASP A 205 -3.89 54.19 -32.64
CA ASP A 205 -3.73 54.14 -34.11
C ASP A 205 -2.77 53.08 -34.68
N VAL A 206 -2.19 52.16 -33.90
CA VAL A 206 -1.11 51.29 -34.43
C VAL A 206 -1.40 49.77 -34.43
N TRP A 207 -2.39 49.26 -33.67
CA TRP A 207 -2.50 47.82 -33.40
C TRP A 207 -3.91 47.22 -33.61
N MET A 208 -4.49 47.36 -34.80
CA MET A 208 -5.84 46.84 -35.11
C MET A 208 -6.01 45.30 -35.27
N PRO A 209 -4.97 44.44 -35.47
CA PRO A 209 -5.17 42.98 -35.55
C PRO A 209 -4.87 42.18 -34.27
N THR A 210 -4.22 42.76 -33.24
CA THR A 210 -3.76 42.04 -32.04
C THR A 210 -4.89 41.72 -31.05
N TRP A 211 -5.87 42.61 -30.91
CA TRP A 211 -6.97 42.45 -29.95
C TRP A 211 -7.80 41.16 -30.16
N TYR A 212 -7.96 40.71 -31.40
CA TYR A 212 -8.67 39.46 -31.72
C TYR A 212 -7.94 38.24 -31.17
N ILE A 213 -6.60 38.22 -31.25
CA ILE A 213 -5.76 37.13 -30.74
C ILE A 213 -5.87 37.09 -29.21
N PHE A 214 -5.73 38.23 -28.54
CA PHE A 214 -5.85 38.30 -27.08
C PHE A 214 -7.22 37.88 -26.57
N ARG A 215 -8.29 38.27 -27.26
CA ARG A 215 -9.65 37.85 -26.92
C ARG A 215 -9.83 36.33 -27.02
N TYR A 216 -9.33 35.73 -28.10
CA TYR A 216 -9.42 34.28 -28.28
C TYR A 216 -8.59 33.53 -27.22
N VAL A 217 -7.35 33.95 -26.98
CA VAL A 217 -6.49 33.31 -25.97
C VAL A 217 -7.06 33.46 -24.56
N SER A 218 -7.64 34.62 -24.22
CA SER A 218 -8.31 34.83 -22.93
C SER A 218 -9.51 33.89 -22.73
N VAL A 219 -10.36 33.74 -23.75
CA VAL A 219 -11.49 32.80 -23.70
C VAL A 219 -11.00 31.36 -23.52
N VAL A 220 -9.94 30.96 -24.22
CA VAL A 220 -9.34 29.63 -24.06
C VAL A 220 -8.76 29.44 -22.65
N CYS A 221 -8.04 30.43 -22.10
CA CYS A 221 -7.49 30.37 -20.75
C CYS A 221 -8.58 30.22 -19.69
N ILE A 222 -9.65 31.02 -19.79
CA ILE A 222 -10.81 30.93 -18.89
C ILE A 222 -11.48 29.57 -19.00
N PHE A 223 -11.64 29.04 -20.22
CA PHE A 223 -12.22 27.72 -20.44
C PHE A 223 -11.40 26.60 -19.80
N VAL A 224 -10.06 26.64 -19.94
CA VAL A 224 -9.15 25.68 -19.29
C VAL A 224 -9.23 25.79 -17.77
N LEU A 225 -9.28 27.01 -17.20
CA LEU A 225 -9.47 27.22 -15.76
C LEU A 225 -10.82 26.69 -15.27
N ALA A 226 -11.90 26.90 -16.02
CA ALA A 226 -13.22 26.41 -15.68
C ALA A 226 -13.28 24.87 -15.73
N LEU A 227 -12.70 24.26 -16.76
CA LEU A 227 -12.66 22.80 -16.92
C LEU A 227 -11.83 22.15 -15.81
N THR A 228 -10.68 22.73 -15.46
CA THR A 228 -9.85 22.25 -14.35
C THR A 228 -10.59 22.37 -13.02
N ALA A 229 -11.23 23.50 -12.73
CA ALA A 229 -12.06 23.68 -11.54
C ALA A 229 -13.23 22.67 -11.46
N LEU A 230 -13.95 22.47 -12.58
CA LEU A 230 -15.04 21.49 -12.66
C LEU A 230 -14.55 20.07 -12.42
N SER A 231 -13.40 19.69 -12.99
CA SER A 231 -12.82 18.35 -12.81
C SER A 231 -12.49 18.06 -11.33
N ILE A 232 -12.00 19.06 -10.60
CA ILE A 232 -11.71 18.96 -9.17
C ILE A 232 -13.02 18.79 -8.38
N LEU A 233 -14.05 19.57 -8.70
CA LEU A 233 -15.36 19.48 -8.06
C LEU A 233 -16.02 18.11 -8.28
N VAL A 234 -16.02 17.61 -9.52
CA VAL A 234 -16.57 16.30 -9.86
C VAL A 234 -15.84 15.20 -9.09
N THR A 235 -14.52 15.27 -9.01
CA THR A 235 -13.71 14.29 -8.26
C THR A 235 -14.05 14.31 -6.77
N LEU A 236 -14.19 15.50 -6.16
CA LEU A 236 -14.60 15.65 -4.77
C LEU A 236 -15.99 15.06 -4.52
N ILE A 237 -16.97 15.38 -5.37
CA ILE A 237 -18.33 14.85 -5.26
C ILE A 237 -18.32 13.33 -5.38
N ALA A 238 -17.64 12.77 -6.38
CA ALA A 238 -17.56 11.32 -6.60
C ALA A 238 -16.91 10.60 -5.40
N MET A 239 -15.85 11.17 -4.81
CA MET A 239 -15.20 10.62 -3.63
C MET A 239 -16.13 10.63 -2.41
N ILE A 240 -16.81 11.75 -2.16
CA ILE A 240 -17.79 11.87 -1.07
C ILE A 240 -18.91 10.86 -1.29
N SER A 241 -19.52 10.81 -2.48
CA SER A 241 -20.59 9.87 -2.79
C SER A 241 -20.18 8.41 -2.53
N ASN A 242 -18.95 8.01 -2.85
CA ASN A 242 -18.46 6.66 -2.56
C ASN A 242 -18.37 6.37 -1.05
N GLU A 243 -17.91 7.33 -0.25
CA GLU A 243 -17.88 7.20 1.21
C GLU A 243 -19.29 7.10 1.82
N TRP A 244 -20.23 7.92 1.35
CA TRP A 244 -21.63 7.84 1.78
C TRP A 244 -22.27 6.51 1.40
N VAL A 245 -22.05 6.01 0.19
CA VAL A 245 -22.53 4.70 -0.26
C VAL A 245 -21.96 3.58 0.63
N TYR A 246 -20.67 3.63 0.95
CA TYR A 246 -20.04 2.67 1.86
C TYR A 246 -20.65 2.75 3.27
N ALA A 247 -20.80 3.96 3.83
CA ALA A 247 -21.40 4.17 5.14
C ALA A 247 -22.83 3.61 5.20
N ILE A 248 -23.67 3.90 4.20
CA ILE A 248 -25.04 3.39 4.11
C ILE A 248 -25.05 1.86 4.01
N ARG A 249 -24.19 1.27 3.19
CA ARG A 249 -24.06 -0.20 3.07
C ARG A 249 -23.61 -0.83 4.39
N SER A 250 -22.69 -0.20 5.11
CA SER A 250 -22.22 -0.67 6.41
C SER A 250 -23.33 -0.66 7.46
N MET A 251 -24.18 0.37 7.48
CA MET A 251 -25.33 0.46 8.38
C MET A 251 -26.40 -0.58 8.02
N LYS A 252 -26.69 -0.77 6.73
CA LYS A 252 -27.62 -1.82 6.29
C LYS A 252 -27.13 -3.22 6.70
N ARG A 253 -25.83 -3.48 6.62
CA ARG A 253 -25.23 -4.76 7.03
C ARG A 253 -25.38 -5.01 8.54
N LYS A 254 -25.13 -3.99 9.37
CA LYS A 254 -25.36 -4.06 10.83
C LYS A 254 -26.82 -4.29 11.21
N ARG A 255 -27.78 -3.79 10.42
CA ARG A 255 -29.21 -4.06 10.66
C ARG A 255 -29.67 -5.47 10.28
N VAL A 256 -28.97 -6.14 9.36
CA VAL A 256 -29.32 -7.49 8.88
C VAL A 256 -28.70 -8.60 9.74
N THR A 257 -27.59 -8.33 10.41
CA THR A 257 -27.03 -9.20 11.46
C THR A 257 -26.99 -8.43 12.78
N PRO A 258 -28.11 -8.36 13.54
CA PRO A 258 -28.04 -7.93 14.92
C PRO A 258 -27.18 -8.94 15.69
N ASP A 259 -26.26 -8.43 16.50
CA ASP A 259 -25.29 -9.21 17.28
C ASP A 259 -25.95 -10.39 18.01
N ALA A 260 -25.59 -11.60 17.60
CA ALA A 260 -25.58 -12.77 18.47
C ALA A 260 -24.30 -12.73 19.32
N SER A 261 -24.22 -11.74 20.21
CA SER A 261 -23.16 -11.67 21.23
C SER A 261 -23.62 -10.79 22.41
N LEU A 262 -24.53 -11.36 23.19
CA LEU A 262 -24.66 -11.08 24.62
C LEU A 262 -24.91 -12.43 25.31
N GLU A 263 -23.86 -13.25 25.43
CA GLU A 263 -23.62 -14.22 26.50
C GLU A 263 -22.11 -14.42 26.67
#